data_AF-A0A2E9NFF2-F1
#
_entry.id   AF-A0A2E9NFF2-F1
#
_cell.length_a   1.000
_cell.length_b   1.000
_cell.length_c   1.000
_cell.angle_alpha   90.00
_cell.angle_beta   90.00
_cell.angle_gamma   90.00
#
_symmetry.space_group_name_H-M   'P 1'
#
loop_
_entity.id
_entity.type
_entity.pdbx_description
1 polymer ?
#
loop_
_entity_poly.entity_id
_entity_poly.type
_entity_poly.pdbx_seq_one_letter_code
_entity_poly.pdbx_strand_id
1 'polypeptide(L)'
;MRALSWPTTQYPSCSQCQFVCVLRLEENSPDLGRLRKGGRTMAQAIVIPAKDSEPIEPKDFRKLENYRAEAGGWIEQVDLPNIGVTLVVNENGIAEGLPFNRRATFFWWFHEPRAHGRARLLGDVVLVGVPDDDGDLTDVPASIAELLLDPGEFAVEARRTEEDEWRSEPSLHPSYVEALVWACMVQELGETGLKLRVVRTEGELASEPSC
;
A
#
# COMPACT_ATOMS: atom_id res chain seq x y z
N MET A 1 21.45 -23.15 -29.68
CA MET A 1 21.29 -21.79 -29.11
C MET A 1 20.15 -21.10 -29.84
N ARG A 2 18.96 -21.03 -29.24
CA ARG A 2 17.81 -20.28 -29.77
C ARG A 2 17.56 -19.12 -28.82
N ALA A 3 17.73 -17.90 -29.32
CA ALA A 3 17.32 -16.69 -28.64
C ALA A 3 15.79 -16.57 -28.75
N LEU A 4 15.10 -16.42 -27.63
CA LEU A 4 13.69 -16.06 -27.60
C LEU A 4 13.60 -14.53 -27.64
N SER A 5 13.15 -14.02 -28.78
CA SER A 5 12.80 -12.61 -28.98
C SER A 5 11.40 -12.35 -28.42
N TRP A 6 11.28 -11.37 -27.53
CA TRP A 6 9.98 -10.87 -27.06
C TRP A 6 9.45 -9.80 -28.02
N PRO A 7 8.14 -9.76 -28.32
CA PRO A 7 7.57 -8.73 -29.19
C PRO A 7 7.37 -7.41 -28.44
N THR A 8 7.94 -6.34 -28.97
CA THR A 8 7.68 -4.95 -28.57
C THR A 8 6.22 -4.61 -28.89
N THR A 9 5.35 -4.54 -27.88
CA THR A 9 3.95 -4.13 -28.08
C THR A 9 3.80 -2.70 -27.58
N GLN A 10 3.38 -1.83 -28.51
CA GLN A 10 2.98 -0.45 -28.27
C GLN A 10 1.82 -0.40 -27.26
N TYR A 11 1.97 0.40 -26.22
CA TYR A 11 0.91 0.72 -25.26
C TYR A 11 -0.24 1.45 -25.96
N PRO A 12 -1.49 0.96 -25.89
CA PRO A 12 -2.64 1.78 -26.27
C PRO A 12 -2.90 2.82 -25.17
N SER A 13 -3.04 4.08 -25.59
CA SER A 13 -3.52 5.18 -24.76
C SER A 13 -4.96 4.90 -24.31
N CYS A 14 -5.15 4.40 -23.09
CA CYS A 14 -6.49 4.12 -22.57
C CYS A 14 -7.07 5.39 -21.93
N SER A 15 -7.98 6.04 -22.65
CA SER A 15 -8.74 7.23 -22.23
C SER A 15 -9.96 6.89 -21.36
N GLN A 16 -9.98 5.75 -20.67
CA GLN A 16 -11.10 5.28 -19.86
C GLN A 16 -10.67 4.88 -18.45
N CYS A 17 -10.05 5.80 -17.71
CA CYS A 17 -10.02 5.75 -16.24
C CYS A 17 -11.16 6.63 -15.71
N GLN A 18 -12.41 6.16 -15.84
CA GLN A 18 -13.55 6.84 -15.22
C GLN A 18 -13.41 6.81 -13.69
N PHE A 19 -13.67 7.97 -13.12
CA PHE A 19 -13.46 8.35 -11.74
C PHE A 19 -14.38 7.59 -10.79
N VAL A 20 -13.81 6.88 -9.83
CA VAL A 20 -14.51 6.40 -8.63
C VAL A 20 -13.56 6.62 -7.45
N CYS A 21 -13.94 7.51 -6.53
CA CYS A 21 -13.42 7.53 -5.14
C CYS A 21 -14.15 6.46 -4.37
N VAL A 22 -13.59 6.03 -3.23
CA VAL A 22 -14.13 5.06 -2.27
C VAL A 22 -15.66 5.14 -2.16
N LEU A 23 -16.38 4.44 -3.04
CA LEU A 23 -17.80 4.22 -2.87
C LEU A 23 -17.89 3.05 -1.91
N ARG A 24 -18.09 3.42 -0.65
CA ARG A 24 -18.77 2.66 0.40
C ARG A 24 -19.09 1.23 -0.03
N LEU A 25 -18.21 0.29 0.33
CA LEU A 25 -18.58 -1.12 0.32
C LEU A 25 -19.56 -1.32 1.49
N GLU A 26 -20.84 -1.00 1.29
CA GLU A 26 -21.90 -1.32 2.25
C GLU A 26 -22.11 -2.85 2.23
N GLU A 27 -21.77 -3.50 3.34
CA GLU A 27 -22.75 -4.08 4.28
C GLU A 27 -22.01 -4.69 5.49
N ASN A 28 -22.44 -4.30 6.69
CA ASN A 28 -21.89 -4.57 8.03
C ASN A 28 -20.61 -3.82 8.43
N SER A 29 -20.77 -2.56 8.85
CA SER A 29 -19.83 -1.95 9.79
C SER A 29 -20.61 -1.20 10.89
N PRO A 30 -20.41 -1.51 12.18
CA PRO A 30 -21.04 -0.77 13.27
C PRO A 30 -20.34 0.58 13.44
N ASP A 31 -21.14 1.64 13.51
CA ASP A 31 -20.84 2.96 14.10
C ASP A 31 -19.38 3.46 13.96
N LEU A 32 -19.07 4.07 12.82
CA LEU A 32 -17.78 4.72 12.56
C LEU A 32 -17.50 5.82 13.59
N GLY A 33 -16.54 5.54 14.47
CA GLY A 33 -16.15 6.38 15.59
C GLY A 33 -15.79 7.80 15.19
N ARG A 34 -16.64 8.74 15.59
CA ARG A 34 -16.32 10.16 15.69
C ARG A 34 -15.12 10.31 16.61
N LEU A 35 -13.92 10.56 16.06
CA LEU A 35 -12.68 10.81 16.81
C LEU A 35 -12.96 11.80 17.96
N ARG A 36 -12.93 11.29 19.19
CA ARG A 36 -13.28 12.06 20.38
C ARG A 36 -12.14 13.04 20.67
N LYS A 37 -12.50 14.32 20.89
CA LYS A 37 -11.59 15.32 21.47
C LYS A 37 -11.25 14.91 22.90
N GLY A 38 -10.11 14.26 23.14
CA GLY A 38 -9.64 14.06 24.52
C GLY A 38 -8.57 13.02 24.83
N GLY A 39 -8.22 12.09 23.92
CA GLY A 39 -7.20 11.05 24.16
C GLY A 39 -5.79 11.51 23.75
N ARG A 40 -4.77 11.15 24.54
CA ARG A 40 -3.35 11.35 24.14
C ARG A 40 -2.97 10.25 23.16
N THR A 41 -3.19 10.47 21.87
CA THR A 41 -2.68 9.55 20.85
C THR A 41 -1.20 9.84 20.66
N MET A 42 -0.32 8.95 21.12
CA MET A 42 1.12 8.95 20.83
C MET A 42 1.37 7.77 19.89
N ALA A 43 0.94 7.90 18.63
CA ALA A 43 1.13 6.84 17.66
C ALA A 43 2.30 7.17 16.75
N GLN A 44 3.25 6.25 16.65
CA GLN A 44 4.24 6.24 15.59
C GLN A 44 3.52 5.95 14.27
N ALA A 45 3.28 7.03 13.53
CA ALA A 45 2.70 6.99 12.21
C ALA A 45 3.79 6.83 11.14
N ILE A 46 3.40 6.35 9.96
CA ILE A 46 4.25 6.36 8.77
C ILE A 46 3.55 7.19 7.70
N VAL A 47 4.24 8.18 7.14
CA VAL A 47 3.72 8.97 6.02
C VAL A 47 4.17 8.33 4.72
N ILE A 48 3.20 8.13 3.81
CA ILE A 48 3.43 7.75 2.43
C ILE A 48 3.11 8.97 1.55
N PRO A 49 4.12 9.77 1.16
CA PRO A 49 3.87 10.95 0.33
C PRO A 49 3.30 10.58 -1.04
N ALA A 50 2.41 11.41 -1.59
CA ALA A 50 1.90 11.24 -2.95
C ALA A 50 2.97 11.42 -4.02
N LYS A 51 4.02 12.19 -3.71
CA LYS A 51 5.13 12.42 -4.60
C LYS A 51 6.19 11.32 -4.43
N ASP A 52 6.36 10.49 -5.45
CA ASP A 52 7.26 9.34 -5.41
C ASP A 52 8.74 9.69 -5.12
N SER A 53 9.16 10.93 -5.39
CA SER A 53 10.53 11.38 -5.07
C SER A 53 10.77 11.65 -3.59
N GLU A 54 9.72 11.72 -2.77
CA GLU A 54 9.82 11.98 -1.33
C GLU A 54 9.79 10.63 -0.56
N PRO A 55 10.67 10.45 0.44
CA PRO A 55 10.79 9.19 1.15
C PRO A 55 9.54 8.88 1.99
N ILE A 56 9.26 7.59 2.18
CA ILE A 56 8.33 7.14 3.22
C ILE A 56 9.04 7.33 4.56
N GLU A 57 8.40 8.00 5.52
CA GLU A 57 9.06 8.38 6.77
C GLU A 57 8.18 8.17 8.01
N PRO A 58 8.77 7.75 9.14
CA PRO A 58 8.05 7.71 10.41
C PRO A 58 7.83 9.13 10.95
N LYS A 59 6.66 9.39 11.54
CA LYS A 59 6.36 10.62 12.26
C LYS A 59 5.70 10.33 13.60
N ASP A 60 6.04 11.12 14.61
CA ASP A 60 5.39 11.09 15.92
C ASP A 60 4.16 12.01 15.89
N PHE A 61 2.97 11.41 15.82
CA PHE A 61 1.71 12.14 15.84
C PHE A 61 1.08 12.07 17.21
N ARG A 62 0.87 13.26 17.78
CA ARG A 62 0.45 13.45 19.17
C ARG A 62 -1.00 13.89 19.35
N LYS A 63 -1.61 14.33 18.25
CA LYS A 63 -2.92 14.98 18.20
C LYS A 63 -3.55 14.80 16.84
N LEU A 64 -4.88 14.80 16.81
CA LEU A 64 -5.70 14.76 15.60
C LEU A 64 -5.28 15.81 14.54
N GLU A 65 -4.88 17.01 14.99
CA GLU A 65 -4.46 18.09 14.10
C GLU A 65 -3.22 17.73 13.29
N ASN A 66 -2.34 16.86 13.79
CA ASN A 66 -1.15 16.41 13.04
C ASN A 66 -1.57 15.58 11.82
N TYR A 67 -2.51 14.63 12.02
CA TYR A 67 -3.05 13.80 10.94
C TYR A 67 -3.74 14.64 9.87
N ARG A 68 -4.56 15.62 10.28
CA ARG A 68 -5.24 16.53 9.36
C ARG A 68 -4.29 17.41 8.58
N ALA A 69 -3.26 17.94 9.24
CA ALA A 69 -2.24 18.75 8.59
C ALA A 69 -1.47 17.93 7.56
N GLU A 70 -1.13 16.69 7.90
CA GLU A 70 -0.38 15.79 7.00
C GLU A 70 -1.22 15.32 5.81
N ALA A 71 -2.45 14.83 6.05
CA ALA A 71 -3.37 14.45 4.98
C ALA A 71 -3.84 15.66 4.13
N GLY A 72 -3.63 16.88 4.62
CA GLY A 72 -3.94 18.11 3.90
C GLY A 72 -5.41 18.52 3.97
N GLY A 73 -6.18 18.07 4.97
CA GLY A 73 -7.60 18.40 5.05
C GLY A 73 -8.38 17.69 6.14
N TRP A 74 -9.66 17.43 5.84
CA TRP A 74 -10.48 16.55 6.65
C TRP A 74 -10.12 15.10 6.35
N ILE A 75 -10.17 14.26 7.37
CA ILE A 75 -9.62 12.91 7.30
C ILE A 75 -10.70 11.85 7.32
N GLU A 76 -10.46 10.79 6.55
CA GLU A 76 -11.20 9.53 6.58
C GLU A 76 -10.23 8.38 6.91
N GLN A 77 -10.74 7.33 7.54
CA GLN A 77 -9.99 6.13 7.88
C GLN A 77 -10.38 4.97 6.97
N VAL A 78 -9.39 4.23 6.47
CA VAL A 78 -9.55 3.00 5.70
C VAL A 78 -8.79 1.89 6.38
N ASP A 79 -9.53 0.95 6.98
CA ASP A 79 -8.94 -0.13 7.78
C ASP A 79 -8.47 -1.30 6.91
N LEU A 80 -7.31 -1.85 7.28
CA LEU A 80 -6.71 -3.07 6.73
C LEU A 80 -6.46 -4.06 7.87
N PRO A 81 -7.53 -4.67 8.42
CA PRO A 81 -7.44 -5.49 9.62
C PRO A 81 -6.61 -6.76 9.42
N ASN A 82 -6.47 -7.25 8.19
CA ASN A 82 -5.63 -8.41 7.85
C ASN A 82 -4.13 -8.18 8.13
N ILE A 83 -3.70 -6.93 8.20
CA ILE A 83 -2.32 -6.55 8.51
C ILE A 83 -2.21 -5.57 9.68
N GLY A 84 -3.32 -5.32 10.38
CA GLY A 84 -3.34 -4.53 11.62
C GLY A 84 -3.03 -3.04 11.43
N VAL A 85 -3.39 -2.46 10.28
CA VAL A 85 -3.17 -1.02 10.02
C VAL A 85 -4.44 -0.30 9.57
N THR A 86 -4.42 1.02 9.72
CA THR A 86 -5.42 1.95 9.21
C THR A 86 -4.73 3.04 8.39
N LEU A 87 -5.28 3.34 7.21
CA LEU A 87 -4.87 4.45 6.36
C LEU A 87 -5.72 5.67 6.69
N VAL A 88 -5.09 6.77 7.06
CA VAL A 88 -5.73 8.07 7.23
C VAL A 88 -5.48 8.89 5.97
N VAL A 89 -6.56 9.27 5.30
CA VAL A 89 -6.55 9.89 3.96
C VAL A 89 -7.36 11.17 3.98
N ASN A 90 -7.17 12.05 3.00
CA ASN A 90 -8.02 13.22 2.84
C ASN A 90 -9.38 12.85 2.24
N GLU A 91 -10.47 13.10 2.97
CA GLU A 91 -11.84 12.80 2.53
C GLU A 91 -12.25 13.59 1.26
N ASN A 92 -11.65 14.76 1.06
CA ASN A 92 -11.99 15.70 -0.03
C ASN A 92 -10.96 15.69 -1.16
N GLY A 93 -10.07 14.69 -1.23
CA GLY A 93 -8.93 14.69 -2.16
C GLY A 93 -9.30 14.89 -3.63
N ILE A 94 -10.48 14.43 -4.10
CA ILE A 94 -10.97 14.70 -5.46
C ILE A 94 -11.37 16.16 -5.63
N ALA A 95 -12.19 16.68 -4.71
CA ALA A 95 -12.71 18.04 -4.79
C ALA A 95 -11.58 19.08 -4.69
N GLU A 96 -10.53 18.75 -3.94
CA GLU A 96 -9.33 19.56 -3.75
C GLU A 96 -8.27 19.34 -4.84
N GLY A 97 -8.46 18.37 -5.74
CA GLY A 97 -7.53 18.10 -6.84
C GLY A 97 -6.17 17.59 -6.39
N LEU A 98 -6.13 16.81 -5.31
CA LEU A 98 -4.88 16.26 -4.76
C LEU A 98 -4.23 15.24 -5.71
N PRO A 99 -2.89 15.15 -5.71
CA PRO A 99 -2.16 14.24 -6.58
C PRO A 99 -2.47 12.76 -6.27
N PHE A 100 -2.44 11.92 -7.29
CA PHE A 100 -2.58 10.47 -7.11
C PHE A 100 -1.42 9.89 -6.30
N ASN A 101 -1.73 9.21 -5.20
CA ASN A 101 -0.73 8.53 -4.40
C ASN A 101 -0.60 7.08 -4.84
N ARG A 102 0.29 6.85 -5.82
CA ARG A 102 0.56 5.51 -6.38
C ARG A 102 0.94 4.53 -5.27
N ARG A 103 1.93 4.89 -4.45
CA ARG A 103 2.47 4.05 -3.39
C ARG A 103 1.41 3.60 -2.39
N ALA A 104 0.63 4.53 -1.85
CA ALA A 104 -0.43 4.20 -0.89
C ALA A 104 -1.59 3.44 -1.55
N THR A 105 -1.94 3.76 -2.80
CA THR A 105 -3.02 3.07 -3.51
C THR A 105 -2.66 1.61 -3.79
N PHE A 106 -1.45 1.33 -4.26
CA PHE A 106 -1.02 -0.05 -4.53
C PHE A 106 -0.82 -0.85 -3.24
N PHE A 107 -0.35 -0.21 -2.17
CA PHE A 107 -0.35 -0.80 -0.82
C PHE A 107 -1.77 -1.21 -0.41
N TRP A 108 -2.75 -0.30 -0.54
CA TRP A 108 -4.13 -0.59 -0.22
C TRP A 108 -4.70 -1.73 -1.09
N TRP A 109 -4.54 -1.64 -2.41
CA TRP A 109 -5.07 -2.64 -3.34
C TRP A 109 -4.51 -4.03 -3.13
N PHE A 110 -3.24 -4.17 -2.77
CA PHE A 110 -2.66 -5.48 -2.50
C PHE A 110 -3.27 -6.13 -1.26
N HIS A 111 -3.51 -5.34 -0.21
CA HIS A 111 -4.07 -5.83 1.06
C HIS A 111 -5.59 -5.92 1.06
N GLU A 112 -6.28 -5.15 0.22
CA GLU A 112 -7.72 -5.23 -0.06
C GLU A 112 -7.95 -5.31 -1.58
N PRO A 113 -7.82 -6.50 -2.18
CA PRO A 113 -7.99 -6.69 -3.63
C PRO A 113 -9.35 -6.24 -4.16
N ARG A 114 -10.37 -6.17 -3.28
CA ARG A 114 -11.68 -5.64 -3.66
C ARG A 114 -11.59 -4.16 -4.02
N ALA A 115 -10.67 -3.37 -3.46
CA ALA A 115 -10.53 -1.96 -3.80
C ALA A 115 -9.91 -1.73 -5.21
N HIS A 116 -9.23 -2.73 -5.76
CA HIS A 116 -8.56 -2.63 -7.06
C HIS A 116 -9.52 -2.22 -8.18
N GLY A 117 -9.13 -1.23 -8.99
CA GLY A 117 -9.94 -0.69 -10.09
C GLY A 117 -11.19 0.10 -9.66
N ARG A 118 -11.53 0.14 -8.37
CA ARG A 118 -12.73 0.82 -7.86
C ARG A 118 -12.45 2.10 -7.10
N ALA A 119 -11.28 2.25 -6.51
CA ALA A 119 -10.93 3.44 -5.75
C ALA A 119 -9.43 3.70 -5.79
N ARG A 120 -9.03 4.96 -5.61
CA ARG A 120 -7.63 5.40 -5.57
C ARG A 120 -7.46 6.46 -4.50
N LEU A 121 -6.31 6.44 -3.84
CA LEU A 121 -5.98 7.39 -2.78
C LEU A 121 -5.28 8.61 -3.36
N LEU A 122 -5.65 9.78 -2.86
CA LEU A 122 -5.15 11.07 -3.32
C LEU A 122 -4.53 11.84 -2.15
N GLY A 123 -3.45 12.58 -2.42
CA GLY A 123 -2.68 13.28 -1.41
C GLY A 123 -1.81 12.36 -0.56
N ASP A 124 -1.14 12.95 0.42
CA ASP A 124 -0.31 12.20 1.35
C ASP A 124 -1.21 11.32 2.23
N VAL A 125 -0.73 10.10 2.52
CA VAL A 125 -1.47 9.12 3.31
C VAL A 125 -0.68 8.81 4.57
N VAL A 126 -1.37 8.79 5.70
CA VAL A 126 -0.78 8.46 7.00
C VAL A 126 -1.21 7.06 7.39
N LEU A 127 -0.25 6.18 7.62
CA LEU A 127 -0.45 4.84 8.13
C LEU A 127 -0.30 4.82 9.65
N VAL A 128 -1.25 4.20 10.34
CA VAL A 128 -1.25 3.93 11.78
C VAL A 128 -1.69 2.50 12.04
N GLY A 129 -1.58 2.03 13.28
CA GLY A 129 -2.22 0.78 13.69
C GLY A 129 -3.74 0.92 13.77
N VAL A 130 -4.42 -0.24 13.75
CA VAL A 130 -5.87 -0.31 13.97
C VAL A 130 -6.23 0.32 15.31
N PRO A 131 -7.32 1.11 15.40
CA PRO A 131 -7.75 1.69 16.68
C PRO A 131 -7.94 0.64 17.77
N ASP A 132 -7.59 0.99 19.02
CA ASP A 132 -7.86 0.14 20.18
C ASP A 132 -9.35 0.11 20.55
N ASP A 133 -9.70 -0.62 21.61
CA ASP A 133 -11.08 -0.76 22.08
C ASP A 133 -11.73 0.58 22.50
N ASP A 134 -10.91 1.59 22.80
CA ASP A 134 -11.35 2.95 23.13
C ASP A 134 -11.50 3.85 21.89
N GLY A 135 -11.11 3.34 20.71
CA GLY A 135 -11.13 4.03 19.43
C GLY A 135 -9.93 4.98 19.23
N ASP A 136 -8.88 4.84 20.05
CA ASP A 136 -7.64 5.62 19.92
C ASP A 136 -6.72 4.95 18.90
N LEU A 137 -6.08 5.75 18.04
CA LEU A 137 -5.13 5.25 17.04
C LEU A 137 -3.88 4.67 17.72
N THR A 138 -3.41 3.51 17.26
CA THR A 138 -2.23 2.85 17.82
C THR A 138 -1.01 2.97 16.90
N ASP A 139 0.14 2.54 17.39
CA ASP A 139 1.37 2.42 16.59
C ASP A 139 1.17 1.47 15.40
N VAL A 140 1.85 1.78 14.29
CA VAL A 140 1.97 0.83 13.17
C VAL A 140 2.64 -0.46 13.68
N PRO A 141 2.12 -1.66 13.36
CA PRO A 141 2.78 -2.91 13.72
C PRO A 141 4.23 -2.94 13.25
N ALA A 142 5.16 -3.36 14.12
CA ALA A 142 6.59 -3.35 13.85
C ALA A 142 6.94 -4.07 12.53
N SER A 143 6.29 -5.21 12.25
CA SER A 143 6.49 -5.95 11.00
C SER A 143 6.14 -5.14 9.75
N ILE A 144 5.14 -4.26 9.80
CA ILE A 144 4.78 -3.39 8.68
C ILE A 144 5.73 -2.19 8.60
N ALA A 145 6.12 -1.63 9.74
CA ALA A 145 7.10 -0.55 9.80
C ALA A 145 8.45 -0.98 9.20
N GLU A 146 8.95 -2.16 9.58
CA GLU A 146 10.19 -2.74 9.02
C GLU A 146 10.09 -2.94 7.50
N LEU A 147 8.96 -3.43 6.97
CA LEU A 147 8.78 -3.60 5.52
C LEU A 147 8.82 -2.25 4.77
N LEU A 148 8.23 -1.20 5.33
CA LEU A 148 8.10 0.10 4.66
C LEU A 148 9.33 1.00 4.82
N LEU A 149 10.03 0.90 5.95
CA LEU A 149 11.10 1.84 6.32
C LEU A 149 12.50 1.24 6.12
N ASP A 150 12.67 -0.07 6.31
CA ASP A 150 14.01 -0.66 6.24
C ASP A 150 14.41 -0.96 4.80
N PRO A 151 15.57 -0.47 4.34
CA PRO A 151 16.10 -0.79 3.03
C PRO A 151 16.22 -2.31 2.84
N GLY A 152 15.96 -2.78 1.62
CA GLY A 152 16.22 -4.16 1.25
C GLY A 152 15.60 -4.52 -0.09
N GLU A 153 15.93 -5.71 -0.55
CA GLU A 153 15.39 -6.26 -1.78
C GLU A 153 14.19 -7.16 -1.46
N PHE A 154 13.21 -7.11 -2.35
CA PHE A 154 11.96 -7.82 -2.20
C PHE A 154 11.66 -8.61 -3.46
N ALA A 155 11.29 -9.87 -3.29
CA ALA A 155 10.79 -10.73 -4.36
C ALA A 155 9.26 -10.79 -4.29
N VAL A 156 8.63 -10.85 -5.46
CA VAL A 156 7.22 -11.22 -5.57
C VAL A 156 7.16 -12.71 -5.83
N GLU A 157 6.39 -13.43 -5.04
CA GLU A 157 6.16 -14.85 -5.24
C GLU A 157 4.71 -15.10 -5.61
N ALA A 158 4.53 -15.96 -6.60
CA ALA A 158 3.24 -16.33 -7.15
C ALA A 158 2.99 -17.83 -6.95
N ARG A 159 1.74 -18.17 -6.67
CA ARG A 159 1.28 -19.55 -6.58
C ARG A 159 -0.12 -19.67 -7.17
N ARG A 160 -0.31 -20.62 -8.08
CA ARG A 160 -1.65 -20.93 -8.60
C ARG A 160 -2.47 -21.64 -7.52
N THR A 161 -3.78 -21.42 -7.49
CA THR A 161 -4.65 -22.04 -6.47
C THR A 161 -4.61 -23.57 -6.47
N GLU A 162 -4.29 -24.18 -7.61
CA GLU A 162 -4.17 -25.63 -7.79
C GLU A 162 -2.76 -26.18 -7.51
N GLU A 163 -1.77 -25.31 -7.31
CA GLU A 163 -0.38 -25.68 -7.02
C GLU A 163 -0.05 -25.43 -5.54
N ASP A 164 0.80 -26.27 -4.97
CA ASP A 164 1.24 -26.10 -3.57
C ASP A 164 2.49 -25.21 -3.45
N GLU A 165 3.28 -25.11 -4.51
CA GLU A 165 4.59 -24.47 -4.50
C GLU A 165 4.52 -22.98 -4.88
N TRP A 166 5.23 -22.14 -4.12
CA TRP A 166 5.45 -20.74 -4.46
C TRP A 166 6.62 -20.64 -5.44
N ARG A 167 6.44 -19.86 -6.51
CA ARG A 167 7.50 -19.56 -7.47
C ARG A 167 7.82 -18.07 -7.42
N SER A 168 9.09 -17.72 -7.34
CA SER A 168 9.52 -16.33 -7.38
C SER A 168 9.43 -15.78 -8.80
N GLU A 169 8.91 -14.57 -8.93
CA GLU A 169 9.02 -13.78 -10.14
C GLU A 169 10.50 -13.42 -10.38
N PRO A 170 10.96 -13.29 -11.64
CA PRO A 170 12.39 -13.13 -11.93
C PRO A 170 13.02 -11.81 -11.45
N SER A 171 12.21 -10.85 -11.01
CA SER A 171 12.66 -9.49 -10.66
C SER A 171 12.69 -9.28 -9.15
N LEU A 172 13.77 -8.66 -8.68
CA LEU A 172 13.88 -8.11 -7.34
C LEU A 172 13.53 -6.63 -7.37
N HIS A 173 12.96 -6.16 -6.28
CA HIS A 173 12.49 -4.78 -6.13
C HIS A 173 13.19 -4.09 -4.96
N PRO A 174 13.57 -2.81 -5.11
CA PRO A 174 14.38 -2.10 -4.11
C PRO A 174 13.60 -1.64 -2.87
N SER A 175 12.28 -1.85 -2.84
CA SER A 175 11.43 -1.56 -1.68
C SER A 175 10.19 -2.43 -1.68
N TYR A 176 9.58 -2.58 -0.51
CA TYR A 176 8.33 -3.32 -0.35
C TYR A 176 7.23 -2.75 -1.24
N VAL A 177 7.12 -1.43 -1.33
CA VAL A 177 6.08 -0.77 -2.13
C VAL A 177 6.27 -0.99 -3.62
N GLU A 178 7.50 -0.95 -4.14
CA GLU A 178 7.73 -1.27 -5.55
C GLU A 178 7.44 -2.74 -5.87
N ALA A 179 7.71 -3.65 -4.94
CA ALA A 179 7.29 -5.04 -5.07
C ALA A 179 5.76 -5.19 -5.07
N LEU A 180 5.04 -4.45 -4.21
CA LEU A 180 3.58 -4.45 -4.20
C LEU A 180 2.98 -3.92 -5.51
N VAL A 181 3.57 -2.87 -6.07
CA VAL A 181 3.17 -2.33 -7.38
C VAL A 181 3.31 -3.40 -8.46
N TRP A 182 4.46 -4.09 -8.50
CA TRP A 182 4.67 -5.20 -9.42
C TRP A 182 3.69 -6.35 -9.17
N ALA A 183 3.46 -6.73 -7.91
CA ALA A 183 2.52 -7.78 -7.56
C ALA A 183 1.09 -7.48 -8.06
N CYS A 184 0.60 -6.25 -7.88
CA CYS A 184 -0.70 -5.86 -8.43
C CYS A 184 -0.73 -5.92 -9.97
N MET A 185 0.36 -5.56 -10.66
CA MET A 185 0.45 -5.73 -12.12
C MET A 185 0.41 -7.19 -12.54
N VAL A 186 1.13 -8.07 -11.82
CA VAL A 186 1.08 -9.52 -12.05
C VAL A 186 -0.31 -10.07 -11.79
N GLN A 187 -1.04 -9.54 -10.80
CA GLN A 187 -2.42 -9.95 -10.54
C GLN A 187 -3.38 -9.56 -11.66
N GLU A 188 -3.22 -8.37 -12.23
CA GLU A 188 -4.08 -7.85 -13.30
C GLU A 188 -3.80 -8.53 -14.65
N LEU A 189 -2.52 -8.80 -14.97
CA LEU A 189 -2.10 -9.41 -16.23
C LEU A 189 -2.08 -10.94 -16.19
N GLY A 190 -2.10 -11.51 -14.99
CA GLY A 190 -1.96 -12.93 -14.75
C GLY A 190 -3.25 -13.71 -14.98
N GLU A 191 -3.13 -15.04 -14.80
CA GLU A 191 -4.29 -15.93 -14.86
C GLU A 191 -5.15 -15.78 -13.60
N THR A 192 -6.46 -16.00 -13.75
CA THR A 192 -7.40 -16.04 -12.62
C THR A 192 -6.99 -17.10 -11.60
N GLY A 193 -7.05 -16.77 -10.31
CA GLY A 193 -6.73 -17.71 -9.23
C GLY A 193 -5.24 -17.73 -8.83
N LEU A 194 -4.47 -16.72 -9.24
CA LEU A 194 -3.12 -16.50 -8.75
C LEU A 194 -3.14 -15.89 -7.34
N LYS A 195 -2.39 -16.50 -6.41
CA LYS A 195 -2.09 -15.94 -5.09
C LYS A 195 -0.71 -15.34 -5.12
N LEU A 196 -0.57 -14.16 -4.52
CA LEU A 196 0.69 -13.42 -4.49
C LEU A 196 1.10 -13.16 -3.05
N ARG A 197 2.42 -13.14 -2.82
CA ARG A 197 3.02 -12.61 -1.60
C ARG A 197 4.29 -11.85 -1.96
N VAL A 198 4.61 -10.85 -1.15
CA VAL A 198 5.88 -10.14 -1.22
C VAL A 198 6.74 -10.63 -0.07
N VAL A 199 7.98 -11.02 -0.36
CA VAL A 199 8.94 -11.49 0.64
C VAL A 199 10.20 -10.64 0.56
N ARG A 200 10.74 -10.26 1.72
CA ARG A 200 12.08 -9.68 1.80
C ARG A 200 13.08 -10.79 1.49
N THR A 201 14.02 -10.54 0.59
CA THR A 201 15.10 -11.49 0.33
C THR A 201 16.18 -11.29 1.39
N GLU A 202 16.60 -12.39 2.05
CA GLU A 202 17.83 -12.36 2.83
C GLU A 202 18.97 -12.09 1.84
N GLY A 203 19.64 -10.95 1.99
CA GLY A 203 20.75 -10.59 1.12
C GLY A 203 21.85 -11.63 1.28
N GLU A 204 21.95 -12.57 0.34
CA GLU A 204 23.25 -13.13 0.01
C GLU A 204 23.99 -11.98 -0.65
N LEU A 205 24.79 -11.25 0.14
CA LEU A 205 25.84 -10.37 -0.37
C LEU A 205 26.57 -11.20 -1.42
N ALA A 206 26.32 -10.89 -2.69
CA ALA A 206 26.93 -11.59 -3.80
C ALA A 206 28.42 -11.72 -3.51
N SER A 207 28.87 -12.95 -3.27
CA SER A 207 30.29 -13.24 -3.19
C SER A 207 30.91 -12.70 -4.48
N GLU A 208 31.79 -11.71 -4.36
CA GLU A 208 32.52 -11.18 -5.51
C GLU A 208 33.11 -12.35 -6.28
N PRO A 209 32.94 -12.44 -7.62
CA PRO A 209 33.68 -13.41 -8.39
C PRO A 209 35.16 -13.06 -8.24
N SER A 210 35.92 -13.92 -7.55
CA SER A 210 37.37 -13.80 -7.49
C SER A 210 37.91 -13.79 -8.93
N CYS A 211 38.52 -12.69 -9.33
CA CYS A 211 39.36 -12.63 -10.51
C CYS A 211 40.82 -12.44 -10.07
#